data_AF-A0A935KF49-F1
#
_entry.id   AF-A0A935KF49-F1
#
_cell.length_a   1.000
_cell.length_b   1.000
_cell.length_c   1.000
_cell.angle_alpha   90.00
_cell.angle_beta   90.00
_cell.angle_gamma   90.00
#
_symmetry.space_group_name_H-M   'P 1'
#
loop_
_entity.id
_entity.type
_entity.pdbx_description
1 polymer ?
#
loop_
_entity_poly.entity_id
_entity_poly.type
_entity_poly.pdbx_seq_one_letter_code
_entity_poly.pdbx_strand_id
1 'polypeptide(L)'
;MKYGSIFLIFLAIVISSWLQSCKKSSIIDEKKFIKIYADMIFMQDTSSLSQLTIKEKVLEKFKVSENDYDNTIKFYNDDPEKWQPFFDSVIVYIERIKPIPRKIDGRSLPEQSVSVDKKNP
;
A
#
# COMPACT_ATOMS: atom_id res chain seq x y z
N MET A 1 -25.30 -20.24 -47.98
CA MET A 1 -25.59 -18.96 -47.29
C MET A 1 -26.05 -19.09 -45.84
N LYS A 2 -26.43 -20.27 -45.30
CA LYS A 2 -26.91 -20.40 -43.91
C LYS A 2 -25.79 -20.34 -42.84
N TYR A 3 -24.60 -20.85 -43.15
CA TYR A 3 -23.46 -20.89 -42.22
C TYR A 3 -22.80 -19.53 -41.96
N GLY A 4 -22.91 -18.58 -42.89
CA GLY A 4 -22.36 -17.23 -42.72
C GLY A 4 -23.08 -16.44 -41.61
N SER A 5 -24.40 -16.62 -41.48
CA SER A 5 -25.17 -15.97 -40.41
C SER A 5 -24.83 -16.53 -39.03
N ILE A 6 -24.62 -17.85 -38.93
CA ILE A 6 -24.21 -18.52 -37.69
C ILE A 6 -22.78 -18.12 -37.27
N PHE A 7 -21.88 -17.97 -38.24
CA PHE A 7 -20.52 -17.50 -38.01
C PHE A 7 -20.48 -16.06 -37.45
N LEU A 8 -21.33 -15.17 -37.98
CA LEU A 8 -21.43 -13.79 -37.48
C LEU A 8 -21.98 -13.72 -36.04
N ILE A 9 -22.92 -14.60 -35.68
CA ILE A 9 -23.46 -14.68 -34.32
C ILE A 9 -22.38 -15.17 -33.34
N PHE A 10 -21.62 -16.20 -33.72
CA PHE A 10 -20.51 -16.70 -32.90
C PHE A 10 -19.43 -15.63 -32.71
N LEU A 11 -19.09 -14.91 -33.79
CA LEU A 11 -18.11 -13.82 -33.73
C LEU A 11 -18.58 -12.69 -32.80
N ALA A 12 -19.86 -12.33 -32.81
CA ALA A 12 -20.42 -11.30 -31.94
C ALA A 12 -20.39 -11.67 -30.44
N ILE A 13 -20.67 -12.94 -30.10
CA ILE A 13 -20.62 -13.45 -28.71
C ILE A 13 -19.17 -13.45 -28.19
N VAL A 14 -18.24 -13.82 -29.05
CA VAL A 14 -16.83 -13.87 -28.74
C VAL A 14 -16.29 -12.45 -28.53
N ILE A 15 -16.67 -11.48 -29.39
CA ILE A 15 -16.35 -10.05 -29.23
C ILE A 15 -16.93 -9.43 -27.95
N SER A 16 -18.18 -9.74 -27.61
CA SER A 16 -18.82 -9.17 -26.41
C SER A 16 -18.17 -9.65 -25.11
N SER A 17 -17.62 -10.86 -25.11
CA SER A 17 -16.94 -11.46 -23.95
C SER A 17 -15.63 -10.74 -23.58
N TRP A 18 -14.96 -10.07 -24.53
CA TRP A 18 -13.75 -9.31 -24.24
C TRP A 18 -14.00 -7.92 -23.64
N LEU A 19 -15.21 -7.37 -23.75
CA LEU A 19 -15.52 -6.02 -23.28
C LEU A 19 -15.80 -5.93 -21.77
N GLN A 20 -15.93 -7.06 -21.06
CA GLN A 20 -16.24 -7.07 -19.62
C GLN A 20 -15.01 -6.96 -18.69
N SER A 21 -13.77 -6.92 -19.21
CA SER A 21 -12.57 -7.00 -18.35
C SER A 21 -11.96 -5.65 -17.94
N CYS A 22 -12.51 -4.52 -18.37
CA CYS A 22 -12.00 -3.21 -17.94
C CYS A 22 -12.68 -2.74 -16.64
N LYS A 23 -12.34 -3.35 -15.49
CA LYS A 23 -12.69 -2.75 -14.20
C LYS A 23 -11.76 -1.55 -13.99
N LYS A 24 -12.34 -0.35 -13.89
CA LYS A 24 -11.61 0.87 -13.52
C LYS A 24 -10.92 0.61 -12.17
N SER A 25 -9.59 0.61 -12.15
CA SER A 25 -8.80 0.39 -10.94
C SER A 25 -9.12 1.50 -9.93
N SER A 26 -9.67 1.13 -8.77
CA SER A 26 -9.88 2.07 -7.67
C SER A 26 -8.55 2.36 -6.99
N ILE A 27 -8.17 3.65 -6.98
CA ILE A 27 -7.05 4.16 -6.19
C ILE A 27 -7.59 4.60 -4.84
N ILE A 28 -6.92 4.22 -3.76
CA ILE A 28 -7.29 4.62 -2.40
C ILE A 28 -7.01 6.12 -2.22
N ASP A 29 -7.96 6.85 -1.62
CA ASP A 29 -7.76 8.24 -1.22
C ASP A 29 -6.50 8.38 -0.34
N GLU A 30 -5.66 9.37 -0.65
CA GLU A 30 -4.35 9.53 -0.02
C GLU A 30 -4.43 9.67 1.51
N LYS A 31 -5.41 10.42 2.04
CA LYS A 31 -5.58 10.57 3.50
C LYS A 31 -5.96 9.25 4.16
N LYS A 32 -6.72 8.41 3.46
CA LYS A 32 -7.02 7.04 3.92
C LYS A 32 -5.78 6.15 3.82
N PHE A 33 -5.03 6.25 2.73
CA PHE A 33 -3.80 5.47 2.51
C PHE A 33 -2.72 5.79 3.55
N ILE A 34 -2.55 7.07 3.93
CA ILE A 34 -1.67 7.50 5.02
C ILE A 34 -1.98 6.76 6.32
N LYS A 35 -3.27 6.69 6.69
CA LYS A 35 -3.71 6.00 7.92
C LYS A 35 -3.47 4.50 7.86
N ILE A 36 -3.74 3.90 6.71
CA ILE A 36 -3.50 2.47 6.47
C ILE A 36 -2.01 2.17 6.66
N TYR A 37 -1.14 2.93 6.00
CA TYR A 37 0.30 2.70 6.06
C TYR A 37 0.86 2.94 7.47
N ALA A 38 0.39 3.99 8.16
CA ALA A 38 0.76 4.23 9.55
C ALA A 38 0.33 3.08 10.47
N ASP A 39 -0.91 2.58 10.35
CA ASP A 39 -1.39 1.44 11.13
C ASP A 39 -0.59 0.15 10.84
N MET A 40 -0.16 -0.06 9.59
CA MET A 40 0.75 -1.17 9.26
C MET A 40 2.09 -1.04 10.01
N ILE A 41 2.70 0.15 10.04
CA ILE A 41 3.93 0.41 10.79
C ILE A 41 3.72 0.13 12.28
N PHE A 42 2.66 0.68 12.89
CA PHE A 42 2.41 0.45 14.32
C PHE A 42 2.18 -1.03 14.64
N MET A 43 1.45 -1.76 13.82
CA MET A 43 1.24 -3.19 14.04
C MET A 43 2.53 -4.00 13.84
N GLN A 44 3.40 -3.61 12.91
CA GLN A 44 4.73 -4.20 12.77
C GLN A 44 5.60 -3.97 14.00
N ASP A 45 5.54 -2.77 14.59
CA ASP A 45 6.34 -2.43 15.77
C ASP A 45 5.80 -3.06 17.07
N THR A 46 4.48 -3.28 17.15
CA THR A 46 3.81 -3.68 18.41
C THR A 46 3.41 -5.15 18.48
N SER A 47 3.48 -5.90 17.38
CA SER A 47 3.04 -7.29 17.32
C SER A 47 4.10 -8.22 16.75
N SER A 48 4.01 -9.51 17.08
CA SER A 48 4.84 -10.58 16.50
C SER A 48 4.20 -11.21 15.26
N LEU A 49 3.20 -10.55 14.66
CA LEU A 49 2.47 -11.05 13.50
C LEU A 49 3.34 -10.96 12.24
N SER A 50 3.09 -11.87 11.29
CA SER A 50 3.72 -11.80 9.98
C SER A 50 3.26 -10.55 9.22
N GLN A 51 4.09 -10.05 8.30
CA GLN A 51 3.74 -8.90 7.45
C GLN A 51 2.45 -9.14 6.66
N LEU A 52 2.22 -10.37 6.18
CA LEU A 52 1.00 -10.75 5.47
C LEU A 52 -0.23 -10.60 6.37
N THR A 53 -0.17 -11.17 7.58
CA THR A 53 -1.27 -11.09 8.55
C THR A 53 -1.54 -9.65 8.98
N ILE A 54 -0.49 -8.83 9.11
CA ILE A 54 -0.64 -7.39 9.41
C ILE A 54 -1.34 -6.70 8.24
N LYS A 55 -0.90 -6.93 6.99
CA LYS A 55 -1.54 -6.36 5.80
C LYS A 55 -3.03 -6.70 5.78
N GLU A 56 -3.38 -7.98 5.90
CA GLU A 56 -4.77 -8.45 5.89
C GLU A 56 -5.62 -7.75 6.97
N LYS A 57 -5.17 -7.75 8.23
CA LYS A 57 -5.90 -7.14 9.35
C LYS A 57 -6.09 -5.63 9.18
N VAL A 58 -5.06 -4.93 8.71
CA VAL A 58 -5.16 -3.48 8.50
C VAL A 58 -6.11 -3.19 7.33
N LEU A 59 -5.99 -3.88 6.20
CA LEU A 59 -6.88 -3.67 5.06
C LEU A 59 -8.34 -3.96 5.42
N GLU A 60 -8.60 -5.03 6.18
CA GLU A 60 -9.92 -5.34 6.72
C GLU A 60 -10.46 -4.21 7.61
N LYS A 61 -9.65 -3.71 8.57
CA LYS A 61 -10.01 -2.58 9.44
C LYS A 61 -10.47 -1.35 8.66
N PHE A 62 -9.82 -1.07 7.53
CA PHE A 62 -10.15 0.09 6.68
C PHE A 62 -11.16 -0.22 5.56
N LYS A 63 -11.70 -1.45 5.49
CA LYS A 63 -12.60 -1.92 4.42
C LYS A 63 -12.01 -1.65 3.04
N VAL A 64 -10.74 -2.02 2.85
CA VAL A 64 -10.01 -1.89 1.59
C VAL A 64 -9.73 -3.28 1.05
N SER A 65 -9.96 -3.48 -0.26
CA SER A 65 -9.61 -4.74 -0.90
C SER A 65 -8.11 -4.78 -1.19
N GLU A 66 -7.52 -5.98 -1.20
CA GLU A 66 -6.12 -6.16 -1.58
C GLU A 66 -5.81 -5.61 -2.97
N ASN A 67 -6.74 -5.80 -3.92
CA ASN A 67 -6.60 -5.26 -5.27
C ASN A 67 -6.55 -3.72 -5.30
N ASP A 68 -7.34 -3.02 -4.47
CA ASP A 68 -7.27 -1.56 -4.39
C ASP A 68 -5.95 -1.09 -3.79
N TYR A 69 -5.44 -1.81 -2.78
CA TYR A 69 -4.14 -1.54 -2.20
C TYR A 69 -3.02 -1.74 -3.23
N ASP A 70 -2.99 -2.89 -3.91
CA ASP A 70 -1.96 -3.20 -4.90
C ASP A 70 -2.00 -2.22 -6.10
N ASN A 71 -3.20 -1.81 -6.53
CA ASN A 71 -3.36 -0.77 -7.56
C ASN A 71 -2.88 0.60 -7.08
N THR A 72 -3.09 0.92 -5.80
CA THR A 72 -2.56 2.15 -5.21
C THR A 72 -1.03 2.10 -5.17
N ILE A 73 -0.43 0.98 -4.75
CA ILE A 73 1.03 0.80 -4.78
C ILE A 73 1.58 0.97 -6.21
N LYS A 74 0.93 0.37 -7.21
CA LYS A 74 1.29 0.55 -8.62
C LYS A 74 1.21 2.02 -9.05
N PHE A 75 0.14 2.72 -8.69
CA PHE A 75 -0.03 4.15 -9.00
C PHE A 75 1.10 5.04 -8.44
N TYR A 76 1.61 4.73 -7.24
CA TYR A 76 2.77 5.42 -6.68
C TYR A 76 4.09 4.96 -7.30
N ASN A 77 4.21 3.70 -7.72
CA ASN A 77 5.40 3.20 -8.41
C ASN A 77 5.54 3.74 -9.85
N ASP A 78 4.43 4.04 -10.50
CA ASP A 78 4.42 4.64 -11.85
C ASP A 78 4.98 6.07 -11.86
N ASP A 79 4.93 6.76 -10.72
CA ASP A 79 5.50 8.09 -10.52
C ASP A 79 6.20 8.18 -9.15
N PRO A 80 7.48 7.76 -9.08
CA PRO A 80 8.19 7.64 -7.82
C PRO A 80 8.32 8.95 -7.03
N GLU A 81 8.19 10.11 -7.67
CA GLU A 81 8.26 11.41 -6.99
C GLU A 81 7.11 11.60 -5.99
N LYS A 82 5.99 10.87 -6.15
CA LYS A 82 4.86 10.88 -5.21
C LYS A 82 5.17 10.24 -3.86
N TRP A 83 6.19 9.37 -3.79
CA TRP A 83 6.50 8.66 -2.55
C TRP A 83 6.97 9.61 -1.45
N GLN A 84 7.82 10.58 -1.78
CA GLN A 84 8.37 11.51 -0.79
C GLN A 84 7.27 12.31 -0.06
N PRO A 85 6.38 13.06 -0.74
CA PRO A 85 5.33 13.81 -0.06
C PRO A 85 4.33 12.91 0.68
N PHE A 86 4.09 11.70 0.19
CA PHE A 86 3.29 10.70 0.90
C PHE A 86 3.93 10.29 2.22
N PHE A 87 5.21 9.92 2.21
CA PHE A 87 5.92 9.51 3.42
C PHE A 87 6.07 10.66 4.41
N ASP A 88 6.32 11.89 3.94
CA ASP A 88 6.33 13.08 4.80
C ASP A 88 4.98 13.24 5.52
N SER A 89 3.87 13.01 4.80
CA SER A 89 2.53 13.06 5.36
C SER A 89 2.25 11.93 6.36
N VAL A 90 2.79 10.73 6.12
CA VAL A 90 2.75 9.61 7.09
C VAL A 90 3.52 9.96 8.36
N ILE A 91 4.72 10.53 8.24
CA ILE A 91 5.53 10.95 9.39
C ILE A 91 4.76 11.96 10.23
N VAL A 92 4.24 13.02 9.61
CA VAL A 92 3.43 14.04 10.30
C VAL A 92 2.20 13.43 10.97
N TYR A 93 1.54 12.45 10.32
CA TYR A 93 0.41 11.75 10.93
C TYR A 93 0.84 10.97 12.18
N ILE A 94 1.92 10.19 12.08
CA ILE A 94 2.47 9.40 13.20
C ILE A 94 2.89 10.30 14.37
N GLU A 95 3.56 11.41 14.09
CA GLU A 95 3.99 12.38 15.12
C GLU A 95 2.81 13.00 15.88
N ARG A 96 1.70 13.27 15.19
CA ARG A 96 0.49 13.83 15.82
C ARG A 96 -0.22 12.83 16.74
N ILE A 97 -0.13 11.54 16.46
CA ILE A 97 -0.82 10.50 17.23
C ILE A 97 0.07 9.86 18.30
N LYS A 98 1.40 9.93 18.16
CA LYS A 98 2.31 9.57 19.24
C LYS A 98 2.16 10.62 20.35
N PRO A 99 1.80 10.23 21.59
CA PRO A 99 1.87 11.17 22.70
C PRO A 99 3.31 11.65 22.80
N ILE A 100 3.55 12.96 22.67
CA ILE A 100 4.84 13.58 22.97
C ILE A 100 5.24 13.07 24.37
N PRO A 101 6.37 12.35 24.53
CA PRO A 101 6.82 11.98 25.85
C PRO A 101 6.98 13.28 26.65
N ARG A 102 6.14 13.46 27.67
CA ARG A 102 6.25 14.59 28.60
C ARG A 102 7.60 14.45 29.30
N LYS A 103 8.56 15.29 28.89
CA LYS A 103 9.98 15.36 29.28
C LYS A 103 10.86 14.23 28.71
N ILE A 104 11.68 14.61 27.73
CA ILE A 104 12.97 13.94 27.48
C ILE A 104 13.91 14.45 28.58
N ASP A 105 13.99 13.74 29.71
CA ASP A 105 15.16 13.87 30.57
C ASP A 105 16.33 13.25 29.77
N GLY A 106 17.34 14.07 29.45
CA GLY A 106 18.36 13.84 28.41
C GLY A 106 19.27 12.62 28.61
N ARG A 107 18.71 11.41 28.59
CA ARG A 107 19.45 10.16 28.73
C ARG A 107 18.71 8.97 28.12
N SER A 108 18.34 9.03 26.84
CA SER A 108 18.07 7.84 26.01
C SER A 108 17.65 8.24 24.60
N LEU A 109 18.62 8.53 23.74
CA LEU A 109 18.51 8.06 22.36
C LEU A 109 19.25 6.71 22.31
N PRO A 110 18.67 5.64 21.74
CA PRO A 110 19.46 4.49 21.38
C PRO A 110 20.46 4.94 20.30
N GLU A 111 21.74 4.81 20.63
CA GLU A 111 22.83 4.99 19.68
C GLU A 111 22.59 4.00 18.53
N GLN A 112 22.24 4.53 17.35
CA GLN A 112 22.20 3.72 16.14
C GLN A 112 23.65 3.36 15.83
N SER A 113 24.07 2.18 16.30
CA SER A 113 25.41 1.66 16.08
C SER A 113 25.61 1.44 14.59
N VAL A 114 26.23 2.41 13.94
CA VAL A 114 26.81 2.24 12.61
C VAL A 114 27.93 1.23 12.76
N SER A 115 27.66 -0.02 12.38
CA SER A 115 28.69 -1.04 12.20
C SER A 115 29.56 -0.65 11.00
N VAL A 116 30.61 0.14 11.27
CA VAL A 116 31.70 0.35 10.30
C VAL A 116 32.54 -0.92 10.31
N ASP A 117 32.23 -1.81 9.38
CA ASP A 117 33.05 -2.96 9.04
C ASP A 117 34.36 -2.44 8.40
N LYS A 118 35.41 -2.35 9.22
CA LYS A 118 36.74 -1.92 8.75
C LYS A 118 37.53 -3.17 8.36
N LYS A 119 37.46 -3.46 7.07
CA LYS A 119 38.33 -4.41 6.36
C LYS A 119 39.82 -4.05 6.57
N ASN A 120 40.60 -5.09 6.87
CA ASN A 120 42.06 -5.17 7.07
C ASN A 120 42.91 -4.44 6.01
N PRO A 121 44.19 -4.16 6.32
CA PRO A 121 45.23 -5.16 5.99
C PRO A 121 45.92 -5.78 7.21
#